data_AF-A0A961IA77-F1
#
_entry.id   AF-A0A961IA77-F1
#
_cell.length_a   1.000
_cell.length_b   1.000
_cell.length_c   1.000
_cell.angle_alpha   90.00
_cell.angle_beta   90.00
_cell.angle_gamma   90.00
#
_symmetry.space_group_name_H-M   'P 1'
#
loop_
_entity.id
_entity.type
_entity.pdbx_description
1 polymer ?
#
loop_
_entity_poly.entity_id
_entity_poly.type
_entity_poly.pdbx_seq_one_letter_code
_entity_poly.pdbx_strand_id
1 'polypeptide(L)'
;MTGSQWILWGSALSPFFLKTRSMLDYYGWTYRVLPDEGGLLENLSYALRWWSIRSGSSAVTHPRLTELDELPLVPYLLGPDSINLYDSSAIGEWLDHNQHRKPTAGPIPGNIQVIAGESPEIAPLLPDEDPALRFVIRLIDEYFDEFGLYMAHHNRWKVSAGDNRAGERLAHEMRNVVFFLRPIIARRFSARQV
;
A
#
# COMPACT_ATOMS: atom_id res chain seq x y z
N MET A 1 -12.27 1.22 17.66
CA MET A 1 -10.91 1.42 17.13
C MET A 1 -10.45 2.80 17.59
N THR A 2 -9.59 2.85 18.60
CA THR A 2 -9.01 4.11 19.11
C THR A 2 -7.70 4.37 18.38
N GLY A 3 -7.66 5.40 17.55
CA GLY A 3 -6.42 5.88 16.94
C GLY A 3 -6.66 6.59 15.62
N SER A 4 -6.38 7.89 15.59
CA SER A 4 -6.31 8.79 14.43
C SER A 4 -5.17 8.43 13.44
N GLN A 5 -4.80 7.16 13.34
CA GLN A 5 -3.60 6.70 12.67
C GLN A 5 -3.92 6.05 11.32
N TRP A 6 -3.12 6.37 10.32
CA TRP A 6 -3.18 5.76 9.00
C TRP A 6 -2.37 4.47 8.95
N ILE A 7 -2.95 3.44 8.36
CA ILE A 7 -2.35 2.11 8.21
C ILE A 7 -2.23 1.78 6.74
N LEU A 8 -1.00 1.50 6.29
CA LEU A 8 -0.75 0.85 5.02
C LEU A 8 -0.72 -0.67 5.27
N TRP A 9 -1.75 -1.36 4.81
CA TRP A 9 -1.91 -2.79 4.96
C TRP A 9 -1.43 -3.54 3.71
N GLY A 10 -0.40 -4.37 3.85
CA GLY A 10 0.13 -5.18 2.75
C GLY A 10 1.50 -5.80 3.03
N SER A 11 2.29 -5.95 1.96
CA SER A 11 3.59 -6.64 1.97
C SER A 11 4.58 -5.92 1.05
N ALA A 12 5.84 -5.78 1.48
CA ALA A 12 6.90 -5.20 0.67
C ALA A 12 7.34 -6.10 -0.51
N LEU A 13 6.67 -7.24 -0.71
CA LEU A 13 6.79 -8.09 -1.90
C LEU A 13 5.89 -7.65 -3.04
N SER A 14 4.91 -6.78 -2.77
CA SER A 14 4.03 -6.19 -3.78
C SER A 14 4.64 -4.89 -4.31
N PRO A 15 4.85 -4.75 -5.63
CA PRO A 15 5.31 -3.48 -6.21
C PRO A 15 4.28 -2.36 -5.95
N PHE A 16 2.98 -2.68 -5.97
CA PHE A 16 1.92 -1.71 -5.66
C PHE A 16 1.97 -1.21 -4.22
N PHE A 17 2.30 -2.09 -3.26
CA PHE A 17 2.53 -1.66 -1.88
C PHE A 17 3.71 -0.68 -1.77
N LEU A 18 4.80 -0.94 -2.50
CA LEU A 18 5.97 -0.05 -2.54
C LEU A 18 5.67 1.27 -3.27
N LYS A 19 4.83 1.24 -4.30
CA LYS A 19 4.28 2.44 -4.99
C LYS A 19 3.51 3.30 -3.98
N THR A 20 2.54 2.72 -3.26
CA THR A 20 1.77 3.46 -2.24
C THR A 20 2.65 4.00 -1.12
N ARG A 21 3.62 3.20 -0.64
CA ARG A 21 4.59 3.64 0.37
C ARG A 21 5.36 4.87 -0.11
N SER A 22 5.88 4.83 -1.34
CA SER A 22 6.62 5.94 -1.93
C SER A 22 5.78 7.22 -2.08
N MET A 23 4.50 7.10 -2.44
CA MET A 23 3.59 8.25 -2.52
C MET A 23 3.32 8.87 -1.14
N LEU A 24 3.12 8.03 -0.11
CA LEU A 24 2.95 8.50 1.26
C LEU A 24 4.22 9.19 1.76
N ASP A 25 5.39 8.64 1.46
CA ASP A 25 6.69 9.23 1.81
C ASP A 25 6.91 10.57 1.08
N TYR A 26 6.58 10.65 -0.22
CA TYR A 26 6.63 11.88 -1.02
C TYR A 26 5.77 12.99 -0.41
N TYR A 27 4.54 12.65 -0.01
CA TYR A 27 3.65 13.58 0.67
C TYR A 27 3.99 13.82 2.14
N GLY A 28 5.00 13.14 2.69
CA GLY A 28 5.37 13.20 4.11
C GLY A 28 4.25 12.77 5.05
N TRP A 29 3.39 11.85 4.63
CA TRP A 29 2.30 11.30 5.44
C TRP A 29 2.87 10.37 6.51
N THR A 30 2.41 10.53 7.75
CA THR A 30 2.74 9.57 8.82
C THR A 30 1.77 8.38 8.76
N TYR A 31 2.30 7.18 8.59
CA TYR A 31 1.54 5.92 8.55
C TYR A 31 2.31 4.81 9.27
N ARG A 32 1.63 3.69 9.53
CA ARG A 32 2.26 2.43 9.96
C ARG A 32 2.05 1.35 8.93
N VAL A 33 3.02 0.43 8.84
CA VAL A 33 2.95 -0.72 7.95
C VAL A 33 2.45 -1.93 8.72
N LEU A 34 1.23 -2.36 8.43
CA LEU A 34 0.67 -3.58 8.98
C LEU A 34 0.59 -4.69 7.92
N PRO A 35 0.80 -5.95 8.32
CA PRO A 35 0.95 -6.44 9.70
C PRO A 35 2.37 -6.42 10.28
N ASP A 36 3.38 -5.94 9.54
CA ASP A 36 4.79 -6.02 9.94
C ASP A 36 5.11 -5.31 11.26
N GLU A 37 4.55 -4.11 11.48
CA GLU A 37 4.80 -3.28 12.67
C GLU A 37 3.75 -3.48 13.78
N GLY A 38 2.76 -4.36 13.58
CA GLY A 38 1.62 -4.51 14.49
C GLY A 38 1.69 -5.74 15.38
N GLY A 39 1.02 -5.69 16.53
CA GLY A 39 0.82 -6.84 17.41
C GLY A 39 -0.28 -7.79 16.90
N LEU A 40 -0.43 -8.96 17.53
CA LEU A 40 -1.44 -9.96 17.14
C LEU A 40 -2.87 -9.40 17.14
N LEU A 41 -3.31 -8.79 18.24
CA LEU A 41 -4.67 -8.28 18.38
C LEU A 41 -4.96 -7.14 17.39
N GLU A 42 -4.00 -6.24 17.21
CA GLU A 42 -4.10 -5.15 16.25
C GLU A 42 -4.21 -5.69 14.82
N ASN A 43 -3.30 -6.58 14.42
CA ASN A 43 -3.33 -7.16 13.10
C ASN A 43 -4.59 -7.98 12.83
N LEU A 44 -5.12 -8.69 13.84
CA LEU A 44 -6.39 -9.40 13.71
C LEU A 44 -7.54 -8.41 13.48
N SER A 45 -7.57 -7.28 14.19
CA SER A 45 -8.60 -6.25 13.99
C SER A 45 -8.60 -5.66 12.57
N TYR A 46 -7.41 -5.39 12.03
CA TYR A 46 -7.27 -4.89 10.66
C TYR A 46 -7.49 -5.98 9.61
N ALA A 47 -7.13 -7.23 9.89
CA ALA A 47 -7.47 -8.36 9.03
C ALA A 47 -9.00 -8.57 8.95
N LEU A 48 -9.72 -8.40 10.06
CA LEU A 48 -11.19 -8.43 10.07
C LEU A 48 -11.79 -7.26 9.29
N ARG A 49 -11.25 -6.03 9.44
CA ARG A 49 -11.67 -4.87 8.65
C ARG A 49 -11.44 -5.10 7.16
N TRP A 50 -10.27 -5.60 6.78
CA TRP A 50 -9.96 -6.00 5.41
C TRP A 50 -10.93 -7.06 4.87
N TRP A 51 -11.20 -8.10 5.67
CA TRP A 51 -12.14 -9.15 5.28
C TRP A 51 -13.56 -8.60 5.10
N SER A 52 -14.00 -7.69 5.97
CA SER A 52 -15.29 -7.01 5.87
C SER A 52 -15.42 -6.15 4.60
N ILE A 53 -14.35 -5.48 4.17
CA ILE A 53 -14.32 -4.75 2.90
C ILE A 53 -14.43 -5.74 1.74
N ARG A 54 -13.64 -6.82 1.76
CA ARG A 54 -13.65 -7.84 0.71
C ARG A 54 -15.00 -8.56 0.59
N SER A 55 -15.71 -8.78 1.69
CA SER A 55 -17.04 -9.39 1.69
C SER A 55 -18.16 -8.42 1.31
N GLY A 56 -17.84 -7.16 1.02
CA GLY A 56 -18.81 -6.10 0.73
C GLY A 56 -19.61 -5.63 1.95
N SER A 57 -19.23 -6.06 3.16
CA SER A 57 -19.91 -5.68 4.41
C SER A 57 -19.47 -4.31 4.93
N SER A 58 -18.28 -3.85 4.55
CA SER A 58 -17.81 -2.48 4.76
C SER A 58 -17.60 -1.79 3.40
N ALA A 59 -17.98 -0.51 3.32
CA ALA A 59 -17.80 0.26 2.10
C ALA A 59 -16.32 0.61 1.87
N VAL A 60 -15.91 0.55 0.59
CA VAL A 60 -14.73 1.25 0.13
C VAL A 60 -15.05 2.75 0.02
N THR A 61 -14.14 3.59 0.49
CA THR A 61 -14.23 5.06 0.37
C THR A 61 -13.80 5.54 -1.02
N HIS A 62 -12.70 5.00 -1.55
CA HIS A 62 -12.21 5.32 -2.88
C HIS A 62 -11.33 4.16 -3.41
N PRO A 63 -11.35 3.87 -4.72
CA PRO A 63 -12.27 4.37 -5.75
C PRO A 63 -13.70 3.85 -5.57
N ARG A 64 -14.63 4.38 -6.37
CA ARG A 64 -16.01 3.87 -6.41
C ARG A 64 -15.99 2.50 -7.11
N LEU A 65 -16.43 1.48 -6.39
CA LEU A 65 -16.57 0.13 -6.92
C LEU A 65 -17.61 0.08 -8.05
N THR A 66 -17.23 -0.61 -9.11
CA THR A 66 -18.03 -0.99 -10.27
C THR A 66 -18.20 -2.51 -10.31
N GLU A 67 -19.10 -3.02 -11.15
CA GLU A 67 -19.31 -4.46 -11.30
C GLU A 67 -18.10 -5.19 -11.91
N LEU A 68 -17.20 -4.45 -12.55
CA LEU A 68 -15.97 -4.96 -13.16
C LEU A 68 -14.79 -4.94 -12.18
N ASP A 69 -14.94 -4.28 -11.03
CA ASP A 69 -13.94 -4.31 -9.97
C ASP A 69 -13.96 -5.69 -9.30
N GLU A 70 -13.09 -6.57 -9.77
CA GLU A 70 -12.66 -7.69 -8.94
C GLU A 70 -11.91 -7.08 -7.75
N LEU A 71 -12.52 -6.91 -6.57
CA LEU A 71 -11.84 -6.41 -5.36
C LEU A 71 -10.49 -7.14 -5.17
N PRO A 72 -9.32 -6.56 -5.54
CA PRO A 72 -8.11 -7.33 -5.67
C PRO A 72 -7.14 -7.00 -4.53
N LEU A 73 -6.04 -7.74 -4.54
CA LEU A 73 -5.05 -7.87 -3.47
C LEU A 73 -4.42 -6.52 -3.08
N VAL A 74 -3.91 -6.48 -1.83
CA VAL A 74 -3.15 -5.37 -1.21
C VAL A 74 -2.28 -4.56 -2.20
N PRO A 75 -2.19 -3.23 -2.06
CA PRO A 75 -2.29 -2.48 -0.80
C PRO A 75 -3.68 -1.93 -0.46
N TYR A 76 -3.94 -1.81 0.84
CA TYR A 76 -5.01 -0.96 1.35
C TYR A 76 -4.41 0.17 2.19
N LEU A 77 -4.92 1.38 2.03
CA LEU A 77 -4.64 2.49 2.92
C LEU A 77 -5.88 2.73 3.79
N LEU A 78 -5.77 2.35 5.06
CA LEU A 78 -6.86 2.37 6.03
C LEU A 78 -6.68 3.56 6.95
N GLY A 79 -7.58 4.52 6.84
CA GLY A 79 -7.55 5.75 7.62
C GLY A 79 -8.47 5.71 8.85
N PRO A 80 -8.48 6.83 9.61
CA PRO A 80 -9.49 7.12 10.62
C PRO A 80 -10.91 7.12 10.05
N ASP A 81 -11.92 7.12 10.92
CA ASP A 81 -13.33 7.29 10.54
C ASP A 81 -13.85 6.30 9.49
N SER A 82 -13.32 5.07 9.52
CA SER A 82 -13.66 4.01 8.56
C SER A 82 -13.28 4.33 7.11
N ILE A 83 -12.35 5.25 6.87
CA ILE A 83 -11.79 5.51 5.53
C ILE A 83 -11.05 4.26 5.03
N ASN A 84 -11.50 3.71 3.91
CA ASN A 84 -10.95 2.50 3.31
C ASN A 84 -10.57 2.80 1.86
N LEU A 85 -9.27 2.89 1.57
CA LEU A 85 -8.76 3.12 0.23
C LEU A 85 -8.08 1.86 -0.29
N TYR A 86 -8.28 1.55 -1.56
CA TYR A 86 -7.62 0.44 -2.27
C TYR A 86 -7.22 0.92 -3.66
N ASP A 87 -6.43 0.10 -4.36
CA ASP A 87 -5.81 0.43 -5.65
C ASP A 87 -4.73 1.53 -5.52
N SER A 88 -3.49 1.21 -5.92
CA SER A 88 -2.38 2.14 -5.71
C SER A 88 -2.53 3.43 -6.52
N SER A 89 -3.14 3.38 -7.71
CA SER A 89 -3.27 4.53 -8.61
C SER A 89 -4.38 5.46 -8.11
N ALA A 90 -5.52 4.89 -7.72
CA ALA A 90 -6.63 5.60 -7.09
C ALA A 90 -6.25 6.16 -5.71
N ILE A 91 -5.42 5.46 -4.92
CA ILE A 91 -4.86 6.04 -3.69
C ILE A 91 -4.04 7.30 -4.01
N GLY A 92 -3.22 7.28 -5.06
CA GLY A 92 -2.44 8.46 -5.49
C GLY A 92 -3.34 9.66 -5.81
N GLU A 93 -4.36 9.44 -6.64
CA GLU A 93 -5.38 10.45 -6.96
C GLU A 93 -6.10 10.99 -5.73
N TRP A 94 -6.45 10.10 -4.81
CA TRP A 94 -7.13 10.49 -3.58
C TRP A 94 -6.21 11.34 -2.70
N LEU A 95 -4.91 11.02 -2.61
CA LEU A 95 -3.94 11.80 -1.84
C LEU A 95 -3.81 13.23 -2.38
N ASP A 96 -3.70 13.42 -3.70
CA ASP A 96 -3.62 14.74 -4.34
C ASP A 96 -4.76 15.67 -3.86
N HIS A 97 -5.99 15.13 -3.77
CA HIS A 97 -7.18 15.91 -3.40
C HIS A 97 -7.41 16.02 -1.88
N ASN A 98 -6.68 15.25 -1.06
CA ASN A 98 -6.93 15.12 0.37
C ASN A 98 -5.72 15.48 1.25
N GLN A 99 -4.81 16.33 0.77
CA GLN A 99 -3.65 16.80 1.54
C GLN A 99 -4.05 17.48 2.87
N HIS A 100 -5.22 18.12 2.94
CA HIS A 100 -5.76 18.69 4.19
C HIS A 100 -6.05 17.63 5.28
N ARG A 101 -6.17 16.35 4.91
CA ARG A 101 -6.33 15.21 5.83
C ARG A 101 -5.01 14.60 6.29
N LYS A 102 -3.87 15.13 5.81
CA LYS A 102 -2.54 14.70 6.23
C LYS A 102 -2.45 14.78 7.76
N PRO A 103 -2.01 13.70 8.44
CA PRO A 103 -1.80 13.74 9.88
C PRO A 103 -0.80 14.83 10.24
N THR A 104 -1.13 15.69 11.21
CA THR A 104 -0.19 16.68 11.75
C THR A 104 1.02 15.99 12.39
N ALA A 105 2.18 16.20 11.77
CA ALA A 105 3.56 15.82 12.09
C ALA A 105 3.83 14.84 13.26
N GLY A 106 4.16 13.60 12.92
CA GLY A 106 5.30 12.90 13.55
C GLY A 106 6.62 13.28 12.84
N PRO A 107 7.80 12.99 13.42
CA PRO A 107 9.08 13.40 12.82
C PRO A 107 9.23 12.84 11.41
N ILE A 108 9.57 13.72 10.47
CA ILE A 108 9.88 13.36 9.09
C ILE A 108 11.12 12.44 9.12
N PRO A 109 11.05 11.20 8.61
CA PRO A 109 12.22 10.34 8.50
C PRO A 109 13.31 11.07 7.71
N GLY A 110 14.53 11.03 8.25
CA GLY A 110 15.66 11.86 7.86
C GLY A 110 15.86 12.00 6.36
N ASN A 111 16.20 13.24 5.98
CA ASN A 111 16.85 13.76 4.75
C ASN A 111 16.07 14.90 4.08
N ILE A 112 14.82 15.15 4.46
CA ILE A 112 14.07 16.33 3.99
C ILE A 112 14.08 17.39 5.10
N GLN A 113 14.95 18.40 4.95
CA GLN A 113 14.95 19.55 5.85
C GLN A 113 13.71 20.39 5.57
N VAL A 114 12.77 20.44 6.52
CA VAL A 114 11.68 21.43 6.50
C VAL A 114 12.25 22.75 7.01
N ILE A 115 12.29 23.77 6.15
CA ILE A 115 12.53 25.14 6.57
C ILE A 115 11.32 25.57 7.39
N ALA A 116 11.53 25.90 8.66
CA ALA A 116 10.47 26.31 9.56
C ALA A 116 9.84 27.64 9.08
N GLY A 117 8.58 27.61 8.67
CA GLY A 117 7.79 28.82 8.39
C GLY A 117 6.80 28.69 7.22
N GLU A 118 7.06 27.81 6.26
CA GLU A 118 6.18 27.53 5.14
C GLU A 118 6.18 26.01 4.94
N SER A 119 5.01 25.36 5.04
CA SER A 119 4.89 24.00 4.52
C SER A 119 5.07 24.13 3.01
N PRO A 120 6.15 23.61 2.39
CA PRO A 120 6.28 23.69 0.94
C PRO A 120 5.05 23.01 0.33
N GLU A 121 4.37 23.71 -0.57
CA GLU A 121 3.28 23.14 -1.33
C GLU A 121 3.86 21.98 -2.16
N ILE A 122 3.57 20.75 -1.75
CA ILE A 122 4.04 19.55 -2.44
C ILE A 122 3.27 19.45 -3.74
N ALA A 123 3.99 19.44 -4.88
CA ALA A 123 3.36 19.35 -6.19
C ALA A 123 2.50 18.06 -6.29
N PRO A 124 1.29 18.13 -6.88
CA PRO A 124 0.43 16.96 -7.04
C PRO A 124 1.09 15.92 -7.95
N LEU A 125 0.78 14.64 -7.74
CA LEU A 125 1.25 13.56 -8.60
C LEU A 125 0.62 13.67 -10.01
N LEU A 126 -0.63 14.15 -10.05
CA LEU A 126 -1.42 14.33 -11.27
C LEU A 126 -1.85 15.80 -11.38
N PRO A 127 -1.09 16.63 -12.10
CA PRO A 127 -1.39 18.05 -12.23
C PRO A 127 -2.69 18.25 -13.04
N ASP A 128 -3.65 18.99 -12.47
CA ASP A 128 -4.94 19.27 -13.13
C ASP A 128 -4.85 20.38 -14.19
N GLU A 129 -3.83 21.23 -14.12
CA GLU A 129 -3.66 22.38 -15.02
C GLU A 129 -3.21 21.99 -16.43
N ASP A 130 -2.57 20.81 -16.60
CA ASP A 130 -2.09 20.31 -17.88
C ASP A 130 -2.67 18.92 -18.19
N PRO A 131 -3.77 18.86 -18.97
CA PRO A 131 -4.42 17.60 -19.34
C PRO A 131 -3.51 16.65 -20.13
N ALA A 132 -2.57 17.16 -20.93
CA ALA A 132 -1.67 16.34 -21.73
C ALA A 132 -0.62 15.68 -20.84
N LEU A 133 -0.04 16.45 -19.92
CA LEU A 133 0.87 15.91 -18.91
C LEU A 133 0.17 14.89 -18.01
N ARG A 134 -1.05 15.20 -17.53
CA ARG A 134 -1.88 14.27 -16.75
C ARG A 134 -2.13 12.96 -17.49
N PHE A 135 -2.46 13.03 -18.78
CA PHE A 135 -2.65 11.84 -19.62
C PHE A 135 -1.37 11.02 -19.74
N VAL A 136 -0.22 11.65 -20.01
CA VAL A 136 1.07 10.96 -20.14
C VAL A 136 1.46 10.28 -18.83
N ILE A 137 1.29 10.95 -17.69
CA ILE A 137 1.58 10.37 -16.38
C ILE A 137 0.72 9.13 -16.14
N ARG A 138 -0.60 9.20 -16.36
CA ARG A 138 -1.49 8.04 -16.21
C ARG A 138 -1.16 6.91 -17.17
N LEU A 139 -0.82 7.22 -18.43
CA LEU A 139 -0.45 6.21 -19.42
C LEU A 139 0.83 5.46 -19.00
N ILE A 140 1.82 6.19 -18.49
CA ILE A 140 3.05 5.61 -17.96
C ILE A 140 2.71 4.75 -16.74
N ASP A 141 1.91 5.26 -15.82
CA ASP A 141 1.54 4.57 -14.58
C ASP A 141 0.84 3.23 -14.85
N GLU A 142 -0.18 3.22 -15.71
CA GLU A 142 -0.92 2.03 -16.13
C GLU A 142 0.00 1.02 -16.84
N TYR A 143 0.89 1.50 -17.72
CA TYR A 143 1.84 0.64 -18.40
C TYR A 143 2.81 -0.04 -17.41
N PHE A 144 3.29 0.70 -16.42
CA PHE A 144 4.20 0.17 -15.41
C PHE A 144 3.51 -0.72 -14.38
N ASP A 145 2.22 -0.54 -14.13
CA ASP A 145 1.47 -1.45 -13.26
C ASP A 145 1.47 -2.87 -13.85
N GLU A 146 1.26 -3.01 -15.17
CA GLU A 146 1.34 -4.30 -15.85
C GLU A 146 2.80 -4.78 -16.07
N PHE A 147 3.63 -3.94 -16.67
CA PHE A 147 5.00 -4.30 -17.01
C PHE A 147 5.85 -4.54 -15.76
N GLY A 148 5.76 -3.66 -14.77
CA GLY A 148 6.50 -3.75 -13.51
C GLY A 148 6.09 -4.97 -12.70
N LEU A 149 4.80 -5.28 -12.64
CA LEU A 149 4.30 -6.50 -12.02
C LEU A 149 4.87 -7.74 -12.72
N TYR A 150 4.79 -7.79 -14.05
CA TYR A 150 5.38 -8.87 -14.83
C TYR A 150 6.88 -9.03 -14.54
N MET A 151 7.66 -7.93 -14.54
CA MET A 151 9.09 -7.97 -14.26
C MET A 151 9.40 -8.47 -12.85
N ALA A 152 8.62 -8.05 -11.84
CA ALA A 152 8.78 -8.53 -10.47
C ALA A 152 8.50 -10.04 -10.36
N HIS A 153 7.44 -10.52 -11.03
CA HIS A 153 7.12 -11.94 -11.09
C HIS A 153 8.16 -12.74 -11.88
N HIS A 154 8.59 -12.26 -13.04
CA HIS A 154 9.61 -12.90 -13.86
C HIS A 154 10.93 -13.08 -13.09
N ASN A 155 11.40 -12.04 -12.41
CA ASN A 155 12.60 -12.14 -11.57
C ASN A 155 12.45 -13.16 -10.45
N ARG A 156 11.26 -13.27 -9.86
CA ARG A 156 10.99 -14.21 -8.78
C ARG A 156 10.87 -15.65 -9.26
N TRP A 157 10.18 -15.87 -10.38
CA TRP A 157 9.77 -17.19 -10.87
C TRP A 157 10.79 -17.82 -11.81
N LYS A 158 11.50 -17.00 -12.58
CA LYS A 158 12.47 -17.48 -13.57
C LYS A 158 13.91 -17.26 -13.14
N VAL A 159 14.25 -16.04 -12.71
CA VAL A 159 15.65 -15.67 -12.41
C VAL A 159 16.08 -16.23 -11.06
N SER A 160 15.25 -16.05 -10.03
CA SER A 160 15.55 -16.40 -8.64
C SER A 160 14.82 -17.67 -8.17
N ALA A 161 14.39 -18.53 -9.10
CA ALA A 161 13.56 -19.70 -8.81
C ALA A 161 14.12 -20.59 -7.69
N GLY A 162 15.45 -20.80 -7.69
CA GLY A 162 16.14 -21.71 -6.77
C GLY A 162 16.54 -21.10 -5.42
N ASP A 163 16.56 -19.77 -5.31
CA ASP A 163 17.06 -19.03 -4.14
C ASP A 163 16.11 -17.93 -3.65
N ASN A 164 14.89 -17.86 -4.19
CA ASN A 164 13.87 -16.88 -3.83
C ASN A 164 13.44 -16.99 -2.36
N ARG A 165 13.70 -15.92 -1.60
CA ARG A 165 13.35 -15.78 -0.18
C ARG A 165 12.01 -15.06 0.06
N ALA A 166 11.16 -14.91 -0.95
CA ALA A 166 9.88 -14.19 -0.80
C ALA A 166 8.99 -14.80 0.28
N GLY A 167 8.91 -16.13 0.39
CA GLY A 167 8.14 -16.77 1.44
C GLY A 167 8.65 -16.44 2.85
N GLU A 168 9.97 -16.41 3.05
CA GLU A 168 10.57 -16.05 4.34
C GLU A 168 10.24 -14.61 4.72
N ARG A 169 10.35 -13.68 3.76
CA ARG A 169 10.01 -12.26 3.94
C ARG A 169 8.53 -12.09 4.28
N LEU A 170 7.64 -12.76 3.55
CA LEU A 170 6.21 -12.71 3.85
C LEU A 170 5.90 -13.29 5.25
N ALA A 171 6.50 -14.43 5.59
CA ALA A 171 6.32 -15.04 6.90
C ALA A 171 6.89 -14.19 8.05
N HIS A 172 7.86 -13.31 7.76
CA HIS A 172 8.37 -12.31 8.68
C HIS A 172 7.37 -11.15 8.86
N GLU A 173 6.89 -10.55 7.78
CA GLU A 173 5.91 -9.45 7.81
C GLU A 173 4.60 -9.90 8.50
N MET A 174 4.19 -11.16 8.26
CA MET A 174 2.98 -11.73 8.84
C MET A 174 3.19 -12.35 10.23
N ARG A 175 4.40 -12.27 10.82
CA ARG A 175 4.80 -13.08 12.00
C ARG A 175 3.84 -13.02 13.18
N ASN A 176 3.20 -11.87 13.37
CA ASN A 176 2.27 -11.62 14.47
C ASN A 176 0.84 -12.08 14.16
N VAL A 177 0.55 -12.51 12.94
CA VAL A 177 -0.76 -13.08 12.51
C VAL A 177 -0.66 -14.59 12.35
N VAL A 178 0.42 -15.07 11.73
CA VAL A 178 0.54 -16.48 11.28
C VAL A 178 1.58 -17.26 12.07
N PHE A 179 1.82 -16.91 13.34
CA PHE A 179 2.95 -17.37 14.16
C PHE A 179 3.29 -18.87 14.00
N PHE A 180 2.31 -19.77 14.18
CA PHE A 180 2.52 -21.23 14.08
C PHE A 180 2.68 -21.74 12.63
N LEU A 181 2.21 -20.97 11.66
CA LEU A 181 2.24 -21.32 10.23
C LEU A 181 3.44 -20.72 9.50
N ARG A 182 4.29 -19.93 10.17
CA ARG A 182 5.47 -19.29 9.57
C ARG A 182 6.36 -20.23 8.74
N PRO A 183 6.80 -21.41 9.23
CA PRO A 183 7.64 -22.30 8.41
C PRO A 183 6.89 -22.86 7.20
N ILE A 184 5.57 -23.07 7.33
CA ILE A 184 4.73 -23.56 6.24
C ILE A 184 4.57 -22.48 5.17
N ILE A 185 4.30 -21.23 5.57
CA ILE A 185 4.18 -20.09 4.66
C ILE A 185 5.51 -19.82 3.97
N ALA A 186 6.61 -19.81 4.73
CA ALA A 186 7.95 -19.59 4.17
C ALA A 186 8.27 -20.56 3.05
N ARG A 187 7.98 -21.85 3.25
CA ARG A 187 8.22 -22.89 2.23
C ARG A 187 7.20 -22.88 1.10
N ARG A 188 5.90 -22.86 1.42
CA ARG A 188 4.83 -23.02 0.43
C ARG A 188 4.63 -21.80 -0.45
N PHE A 189 4.85 -20.60 0.07
CA PHE A 189 4.70 -19.38 -0.72
C PHE A 189 5.74 -19.33 -1.83
N SER A 190 7.03 -19.51 -1.50
CA SER A 190 8.08 -19.58 -2.51
C SER A 190 7.88 -20.74 -3.48
N ALA A 191 7.47 -21.93 -2.99
CA ALA A 191 7.23 -23.09 -3.85
C ALA A 191 6.03 -22.97 -4.82
N ARG A 192 5.03 -22.11 -4.50
CA ARG A 192 3.91 -21.80 -5.42
C ARG A 192 4.27 -20.75 -6.47
N GLN A 193 5.47 -20.18 -6.36
CA GLN A 193 5.98 -19.12 -7.21
C GLN A 193 7.06 -19.65 -8.16
N VAL A 194 7.07 -20.95 -8.45
CA VAL A 194 7.98 -21.60 -9.41
C VAL A 194 7.19 -22.55 -10.29
#